data_AF-A0AAW8JAW3-F1
#
_entry.id   AF-A0AAW8JAW3-F1
#
_cell.length_a   1.000
_cell.length_b   1.000
_cell.length_c   1.000
_cell.angle_alpha   90.00
_cell.angle_beta   90.00
_cell.angle_gamma   90.00
#
_symmetry.space_group_name_H-M   'P 1'
#
loop_
_entity.id
_entity.type
_entity.pdbx_description
1 polymer ?
#
loop_
_entity_poly.entity_id
_entity_poly.type
_entity_poly.pdbx_seq_one_letter_code
_entity_poly.pdbx_strand_id
1 'polypeptide(L)' 'MNIAENVVVREGRCMVEPQKQDTCVMLDDNGQEVNITKDMVVSVCQELLNQCRNIQS' A
#
# COMPACT_ATOMS: atom_id res chain seq x y z
N MET A 1 8.41 -6.49 -13.36
CA MET A 1 7.53 -5.52 -12.67
C MET A 1 6.60 -4.95 -13.73
N ASN A 2 5.33 -5.37 -13.74
CA ASN A 2 4.36 -4.96 -14.74
C ASN A 2 3.40 -3.99 -14.03
N ILE A 3 3.65 -2.69 -14.17
CA ILE A 3 2.75 -1.65 -13.66
C ILE A 3 1.56 -1.67 -14.61
N ALA A 4 0.43 -2.24 -14.16
CA ALA A 4 -0.80 -2.26 -14.94
C ALA A 4 -1.35 -0.83 -15.04
N GLU A 5 -0.94 -0.09 -16.07
CA GLU A 5 -1.51 1.21 -16.41
C GLU A 5 -2.96 0.98 -16.89
N ASN A 6 -3.94 1.52 -16.17
CA ASN A 6 -5.34 1.50 -16.64
C ASN A 6 -5.51 2.58 -17.70
N VAL A 7 -5.51 2.18 -18.96
CA VAL A 7 -5.77 3.07 -20.10
C VAL A 7 -7.28 3.33 -20.19
N VAL A 8 -7.70 4.54 -19.84
CA VAL A 8 -9.09 4.99 -20.00
C VAL A 8 -9.18 5.82 -21.30
N VAL A 9 -9.96 5.33 -22.27
CA VAL A 9 -10.20 6.04 -23.53
C VAL A 9 -11.42 6.94 -23.36
N ARG A 10 -11.20 8.27 -23.27
CA ARG A 10 -12.27 9.27 -23.40
C ARG A 10 -12.04 10.10 -24.65
N GLU A 11 -13.07 10.17 -25.51
CA GLU A 11 -13.18 11.11 -26.64
C GLU A 11 -11.92 11.20 -27.54
N GLY A 12 -11.35 10.05 -27.91
CA GLY A 12 -10.24 9.99 -28.87
C GLY A 12 -8.88 10.48 -28.33
N ARG A 13 -8.75 10.71 -27.02
CA ARG A 13 -7.46 11.01 -26.37
C ARG A 13 -7.14 9.91 -25.36
N CYS A 14 -6.01 9.23 -25.55
CA CYS A 14 -5.44 8.37 -24.51
C CYS A 14 -4.91 9.28 -23.41
N MET A 15 -5.59 9.32 -22.26
CA MET A 15 -5.07 9.94 -21.06
C MET A 15 -4.67 8.83 -20.09
N VAL A 16 -3.39 8.79 -19.72
CA VAL A 16 -2.93 7.99 -18.59
C VAL A 16 -3.39 8.76 -17.35
N GLU A 17 -4.50 8.36 -16.74
CA GLU A 17 -4.88 8.92 -15.45
C GLU A 17 -3.80 8.51 -14.44
N PRO A 18 -3.25 9.44 -13.64
CA PRO A 18 -2.40 9.07 -12.53
C PRO A 18 -3.26 8.20 -11.62
N GLN A 19 -2.97 6.89 -11.62
CA GLN A 19 -3.50 6.01 -10.60
C GLN A 19 -3.22 6.68 -9.26
N LYS A 20 -4.27 6.76 -8.42
CA LYS A 20 -4.21 7.29 -7.06
C LYS A 20 -2.86 6.88 -6.46
N GLN A 21 -1.93 7.83 -6.35
CA GLN A 21 -0.47 7.55 -6.29
C GLN A 21 -0.03 6.76 -5.05
N ASP A 22 -0.95 6.49 -4.12
CA ASP A 22 -0.65 5.96 -2.79
C ASP A 22 -1.37 4.64 -2.48
N THR A 23 -1.81 3.86 -3.47
CA THR A 23 -2.29 2.49 -3.21
C THR A 23 -1.13 1.51 -3.21
N CYS A 24 -0.50 1.35 -2.04
CA CYS A 24 0.46 0.26 -1.79
C CYS A 24 -0.33 -1.01 -1.42
N VAL A 25 0.00 -2.13 -2.06
CA VAL A 25 -0.65 -3.43 -1.82
C VAL A 25 0.39 -4.47 -1.38
N MET A 26 -0.03 -5.41 -0.54
CA MET A 26 0.74 -6.55 -0.07
C MET A 26 -0.08 -7.83 -0.26
N LEU A 27 0.55 -8.99 -0.41
CA LEU A 27 -0.15 -10.27 -0.39
C LEU A 27 -0.28 -10.77 1.06
N ASP A 28 -1.47 -11.25 1.43
CA ASP A 28 -1.66 -11.98 2.68
C ASP A 28 -1.13 -13.43 2.57
N ASP A 29 -1.21 -14.18 3.68
CA ASP A 29 -0.77 -15.57 3.74
C ASP A 29 -1.54 -16.52 2.81
N ASN A 30 -2.71 -16.09 2.31
CA ASN A 30 -3.52 -16.82 1.34
C ASN A 30 -3.22 -16.38 -0.10
N GLY A 31 -2.28 -15.47 -0.31
CA GLY A 31 -1.93 -14.91 -1.61
C GLY A 31 -2.95 -13.88 -2.13
N GLN A 32 -3.77 -13.29 -1.26
CA GLN A 32 -4.74 -12.24 -1.62
C GLN A 32 -4.12 -10.86 -1.50
N GLU A 33 -4.43 -9.97 -2.44
CA GLU A 33 -4.00 -8.57 -2.40
C GLU A 33 -4.75 -7.78 -1.33
N VAL A 34 -4.00 -7.18 -0.41
CA VAL A 34 -4.47 -6.34 0.69
C VAL A 34 -3.86 -4.96 0.54
N ASN A 35 -4.69 -3.92 0.59
CA ASN A 35 -4.22 -2.54 0.60
C ASN A 35 -3.53 -2.21 1.93
N ILE A 36 -2.29 -1.73 1.85
CA ILE A 36 -1.58 -1.18 2.99
C ILE A 36 -2.20 0.18 3.33
N THR A 37 -2.81 0.26 4.51
CA THR A 37 -3.37 1.51 5.02
C THR A 37 -2.39 2.21 5.96
N LYS A 38 -2.55 3.52 6.11
CA LYS A 38 -1.75 4.30 7.08
C LYS A 38 -1.89 3.75 8.51
N ASP A 39 -3.09 3.33 8.89
CA ASP A 39 -3.36 2.81 10.23
C ASP A 39 -2.61 1.50 10.51
N MET A 40 -2.44 0.64 9.49
CA MET A 40 -1.60 -0.57 9.61
C MET A 40 -0.15 -0.20 9.90
N VAL A 41 0.40 0.77 9.18
CA VAL A 41 1.79 1.23 9.38
C VAL A 41 1.97 1.82 10.78
N VAL A 42 1.06 2.71 11.20
CA VAL A 42 1.10 3.33 12.53
C VAL A 42 1.02 2.27 13.64
N SER A 43 0.15 1.27 13.49
CA SER A 43 -0.01 0.19 14.47
C SER A 43 1.27 -0.62 14.64
N VAL A 44 1.89 -1.04 13.53
CA VAL A 44 3.16 -1.78 13.56
C VAL A 44 4.28 -0.94 14.17
N CYS A 45 4.38 0.34 13.81
CA CYS A 45 5.36 1.24 14.43
C CYS A 45 5.15 1.36 15.95
N GLN A 46 3.90 1.45 16.41
CA GLN A 46 3.59 1.54 17.84
C GLN A 46 3.95 0.24 18.58
N GLU A 47 3.69 -0.92 17.98
CA GLU A 47 4.10 -2.22 18.53
C GLU A 47 5.62 -2.34 18.66
N LEU A 48 6.36 -1.95 17.63
CA LEU A 48 7.82 -1.94 17.66
C LEU A 48 8.36 -1.00 18.74
N LEU A 49 7.80 0.21 18.86
CA LEU A 49 8.19 1.16 19.92
C LEU A 49 7.90 0.61 21.32
N ASN A 50 6.77 -0.07 21.50
CA ASN A 50 6.43 -0.72 22.77
C ASN A 50 7.43 -1.84 23.10
N GLN A 51 7.81 -2.64 22.10
CA GLN A 51 8.85 -3.65 22.28
C GLN A 51 10.18 -3.00 22.68
N CYS A 52 10.62 -1.94 21.99
CA CYS A 52 11.86 -1.23 22.34
C CYS A 52 11.84 -0.62 23.74
N ARG A 53 10.70 -0.08 24.20
CA ARG A 53 10.56 0.45 25.56
C ARG A 53 10.66 -0.61 26.66
N ASN A 54 10.28 -1.84 26.33
CA ASN A 54 10.40 -2.98 27.25
C ASN A 54 11.80 -3.62 27.23
N ILE A 55 12.72 -3.16 26.37
CA ILE A 55 14.15 -3.55 26.38
C ILE A 55 14.95 -2.64 27.33
N GLN A 56 14.36 -2.26 28.47
CA GLN A 56 15.14 -1.80 29.62
C GLN A 56 15.37 -2.99 30.55
N SER A 57 16.49 -3.68 30.32
CA SER A 57 17.14 -4.58 31.27
C SER A 57 18.64 -4.32 31.25
#